data_AF-A0A354WD74-F1
#
_entry.id   AF-A0A354WD74-F1
#
_cell.length_a   1.000
_cell.length_b   1.000
_cell.length_c   1.000
_cell.angle_alpha   90.00
_cell.angle_beta   90.00
_cell.angle_gamma   90.00
#
_symmetry.space_group_name_H-M   'P 1'
#
loop_
_entity.id
_entity.type
_entity.pdbx_description
1 polymer ?
#
loop_
_entity_poly.entity_id
_entity_poly.type
_entity_poly.pdbx_seq_one_letter_code
_entity_poly.pdbx_strand_id
1 'polypeptide(L)'
;MIKRKISKIWILPAIASGALLVGIFFPMALFREWKQSVEQSYSADQQIPESKVLQLALAPISERQTELEAIAQDRNASLERSRARYLLASDSLQEKPETAIKLLEGLDQDYPLLAGNILAKRAAAYE
;
A
#
# COMPACT_ATOMS: atom_id res chain seq x y z
N MET A 1 38.56 59.52 -0.92
CA MET A 1 39.12 58.57 -1.91
C MET A 1 40.23 57.76 -1.25
N ILE A 2 39.97 56.49 -0.88
CA ILE A 2 41.02 55.57 -0.39
C ILE A 2 40.93 54.27 -1.19
N LYS A 3 42.01 53.96 -1.92
CA LYS A 3 42.19 52.72 -2.70
C LYS A 3 42.66 51.60 -1.76
N ARG A 4 41.84 50.55 -1.58
CA ARG A 4 42.25 49.34 -0.85
C ARG A 4 42.97 48.37 -1.80
N LYS A 5 44.22 48.03 -1.47
CA LYS A 5 44.98 46.95 -2.12
C LYS A 5 44.53 45.61 -1.52
N ILE A 6 44.14 44.66 -2.37
CA ILE A 6 43.72 43.30 -1.99
C ILE A 6 44.97 42.42 -1.98
N SER A 7 45.43 42.02 -0.79
CA SER A 7 46.49 41.03 -0.61
C SER A 7 45.92 39.62 -0.79
N LYS A 8 46.48 38.85 -1.72
CA LYS A 8 46.19 37.43 -1.96
C LYS A 8 46.49 36.61 -0.69
N ILE A 9 45.45 36.09 -0.05
CA ILE A 9 45.54 35.13 1.05
C ILE A 9 45.37 33.73 0.44
N TRP A 10 46.44 32.94 0.45
CA TRP A 10 46.40 31.53 0.09
C TRP A 10 45.73 30.74 1.21
N ILE A 11 44.49 30.31 0.97
CA ILE A 11 43.82 29.34 1.83
C ILE A 11 44.29 27.96 1.37
N LEU A 12 45.17 27.34 2.16
CA LEU A 12 45.42 25.90 2.13
C LEU A 12 44.20 25.19 2.75
N PRO A 13 43.41 24.40 2.01
CA PRO A 13 42.52 23.46 2.66
C PRO A 13 43.36 22.26 3.15
N ALA A 14 43.55 22.21 4.47
CA ALA A 14 43.93 20.99 5.16
C ALA A 14 42.90 19.89 4.81
N ILE A 15 43.41 18.78 4.30
CA ILE A 15 42.63 17.61 3.87
C ILE A 15 42.08 16.95 5.13
N ALA A 16 40.91 17.41 5.59
CA ALA A 16 40.04 16.65 6.49
C ALA A 16 38.99 15.96 5.61
N SER A 17 39.40 14.91 4.90
CA SER A 17 38.48 14.06 4.13
C SER A 17 38.92 12.60 4.25
N GLY A 18 38.72 12.04 5.45
CA GLY A 18 39.00 10.64 5.76
C GLY A 18 37.76 9.74 5.84
N ALA A 19 36.55 10.25 5.56
CA ALA A 19 35.32 9.47 5.75
C ALA A 19 34.18 9.78 4.75
N LEU A 20 34.49 10.25 3.55
CA LEU A 20 33.50 10.38 2.46
C LEU A 20 34.05 9.82 1.13
N LEU A 21 34.68 8.63 1.17
CA LEU A 21 35.06 7.87 -0.03
C LEU A 21 34.82 6.36 0.15
N VAL A 22 33.67 5.98 0.70
CA VAL A 22 33.13 4.59 0.58
C VAL A 22 31.81 4.60 -0.21
N GLY A 23 31.60 5.61 -1.06
CA GLY A 23 30.30 5.89 -1.67
C GLY A 23 30.16 5.64 -3.17
N ILE A 24 31.22 5.27 -3.90
CA ILE A 24 31.13 5.08 -5.38
C ILE A 24 31.98 3.91 -5.88
N PHE A 25 32.08 2.84 -5.09
CA PHE A 25 32.52 1.54 -5.61
C PHE A 25 31.55 0.46 -5.14
N PHE A 26 30.27 0.66 -5.44
CA PHE A 26 29.30 -0.44 -5.38
C PHE A 26 29.73 -1.43 -6.46
N PRO A 27 30.15 -2.67 -6.13
CA PRO A 27 30.52 -3.61 -7.16
C PRO A 27 29.30 -3.80 -8.05
N MET A 28 29.45 -3.56 -9.35
CA MET A 28 28.38 -3.73 -10.34
C MET A 28 27.69 -5.10 -10.19
N ALA A 29 28.41 -6.10 -9.68
CA ALA A 29 27.90 -7.42 -9.31
C ALA A 29 26.75 -7.38 -8.27
N LEU A 30 26.87 -6.63 -7.17
CA LEU A 30 25.81 -6.52 -6.15
C LEU A 30 24.56 -5.82 -6.71
N PHE A 31 24.73 -4.82 -7.58
CA PHE A 31 23.58 -4.14 -8.21
C PHE A 31 22.89 -5.05 -9.24
N ARG A 32 23.66 -5.91 -9.94
CA ARG A 32 23.13 -6.88 -10.90
C ARG A 32 22.36 -8.00 -10.21
N GLU A 33 22.88 -8.50 -9.08
CA GLU A 33 22.17 -9.45 -8.21
C GLU A 33 20.89 -8.84 -7.62
N TRP A 34 20.94 -7.59 -7.13
CA TRP A 34 19.75 -6.90 -6.65
C TRP A 34 18.71 -6.71 -7.76
N LYS A 35 19.11 -6.27 -8.96
CA LYS A 35 18.20 -6.18 -10.12
C LYS A 35 17.57 -7.52 -10.49
N GLN A 36 18.36 -8.60 -10.53
CA GLN A 36 17.83 -9.94 -10.80
C GLN A 36 16.86 -10.39 -9.71
N SER A 37 17.13 -10.13 -8.43
CA SER A 37 16.21 -10.46 -7.35
C SER A 37 14.88 -9.70 -7.44
N VAL A 38 14.90 -8.44 -7.89
CA VAL A 38 13.70 -7.62 -8.10
C VAL A 38 12.94 -8.09 -9.34
N GLU A 39 13.59 -8.36 -10.47
CA GLU A 39 12.94 -8.87 -11.69
C GLU A 39 12.36 -10.27 -11.49
N GLN A 40 13.04 -11.13 -10.74
CA GLN A 40 12.59 -12.50 -10.45
C GLN A 40 11.39 -12.54 -9.49
N SER A 41 11.16 -11.46 -8.75
CA SER A 41 9.96 -11.25 -7.93
C SER A 41 8.72 -10.86 -8.76
N TYR A 42 8.90 -10.44 -10.02
CA TYR A 42 7.82 -10.13 -10.98
C TYR A 42 7.77 -11.16 -12.11
N SER A 43 7.71 -12.45 -11.76
CA SER A 43 7.22 -13.43 -12.72
C SER A 43 5.72 -13.17 -12.90
N ALA A 44 5.34 -12.64 -14.07
CA ALA A 44 3.95 -12.36 -14.47
C ALA A 44 3.04 -13.61 -14.54
N ASP A 45 3.59 -14.77 -14.17
CA ASP A 45 2.94 -16.09 -14.14
C ASP A 45 2.41 -16.47 -12.73
N GLN A 46 2.44 -15.53 -11.78
CA GLN A 46 1.60 -15.65 -10.58
C GLN A 46 0.15 -15.55 -11.07
N GLN A 47 -0.47 -16.69 -11.41
CA GLN A 47 -1.89 -16.82 -11.64
C GLN A 47 -2.61 -16.08 -10.52
N ILE A 48 -3.08 -14.85 -10.81
CA ILE A 48 -3.89 -14.09 -9.85
C ILE A 48 -5.03 -15.02 -9.51
N PRO A 49 -5.15 -15.48 -8.24
CA PRO A 49 -6.18 -16.44 -7.88
C PRO A 49 -7.51 -15.86 -8.34
N GLU A 50 -8.27 -16.63 -9.13
CA GLU A 50 -9.58 -16.18 -9.59
C GLU A 50 -10.41 -15.81 -8.36
N SER A 51 -10.69 -14.51 -8.22
CA SER A 51 -11.49 -13.97 -7.13
C SER A 51 -12.83 -13.57 -7.69
N LYS A 52 -13.84 -14.29 -7.23
CA LYS A 52 -15.22 -14.01 -7.58
C LYS A 52 -15.63 -12.62 -7.08
N VAL A 53 -15.17 -12.23 -5.90
CA VAL A 53 -15.47 -10.89 -5.35
C VAL A 53 -14.81 -9.79 -6.18
N LEU A 54 -13.60 -9.99 -6.71
CA LEU A 54 -12.98 -8.99 -7.58
C LEU A 54 -13.72 -8.85 -8.93
N GLN A 55 -14.28 -9.94 -9.47
CA GLN A 55 -15.15 -9.87 -10.64
C GLN A 55 -16.43 -9.09 -10.33
N LEU A 56 -17.06 -9.36 -9.18
CA LEU A 56 -18.25 -8.64 -8.72
C LEU A 56 -17.98 -7.15 -8.42
N ALA A 57 -16.75 -6.79 -8.05
CA ALA A 57 -16.38 -5.40 -7.83
C ALA A 57 -16.53 -4.53 -9.10
N LEU A 58 -16.53 -5.15 -10.29
CA LEU A 58 -16.72 -4.49 -11.58
C LEU A 58 -18.20 -4.37 -11.99
N ALA A 59 -19.08 -5.14 -11.36
CA ALA A 59 -20.52 -5.10 -11.61
C ALA A 59 -21.20 -3.92 -10.88
N PRO A 60 -22.35 -3.43 -11.39
CA PRO A 60 -23.17 -2.44 -10.69
C PRO A 60 -23.60 -2.92 -9.30
N ILE A 61 -23.75 -1.99 -8.34
CA ILE A 61 -24.10 -2.29 -6.94
C ILE A 61 -25.37 -3.16 -6.85
N SER A 62 -26.40 -2.82 -7.63
CA SER A 62 -27.68 -3.54 -7.65
C SER A 62 -27.59 -4.99 -8.14
N GLU A 63 -26.59 -5.31 -8.96
CA GLU A 63 -26.44 -6.65 -9.57
C GLU A 63 -25.58 -7.58 -8.72
N ARG A 64 -24.70 -7.03 -7.87
CA ARG A 64 -23.73 -7.80 -7.07
C ARG A 64 -24.14 -8.05 -5.62
N GLN A 65 -25.10 -7.30 -5.08
CA GLN A 65 -25.41 -7.33 -3.63
C GLN A 65 -25.71 -8.73 -3.11
N THR A 66 -26.66 -9.44 -3.71
CA THR A 66 -27.09 -10.78 -3.27
C THR A 66 -25.93 -11.77 -3.22
N GLU A 67 -25.04 -11.72 -4.21
CA GLU A 67 -23.93 -12.66 -4.30
C GLU A 67 -22.82 -12.32 -3.30
N LEU A 68 -22.53 -11.04 -3.11
CA LEU A 68 -21.62 -10.59 -2.06
C LEU A 68 -22.14 -10.94 -0.67
N GLU A 69 -23.45 -10.83 -0.42
CA GLU A 69 -24.06 -11.23 0.84
C GLU A 69 -23.88 -12.72 1.11
N ALA A 70 -24.09 -13.56 0.10
CA ALA A 70 -23.85 -15.00 0.21
C ALA A 70 -22.38 -15.32 0.55
N ILE A 71 -21.43 -14.64 -0.09
CA ILE A 71 -19.99 -14.82 0.18
C ILE A 71 -19.62 -14.31 1.57
N ALA A 72 -20.18 -13.19 2.01
CA ALA A 72 -19.91 -12.60 3.33
C ALA A 72 -20.47 -13.46 4.49
N GLN A 73 -21.55 -14.20 4.23
CA GLN A 73 -22.19 -15.12 5.17
C GLN A 73 -21.56 -16.51 5.22
N ASP A 74 -20.53 -16.78 4.39
CA ASP A 74 -19.78 -18.04 4.48
C ASP A 74 -19.25 -18.23 5.90
N ARG A 75 -19.40 -19.45 6.42
CA ARG A 75 -18.98 -19.84 7.77
C ARG A 75 -17.47 -19.94 7.88
N ASN A 76 -16.80 -20.22 6.78
CA ASN A 76 -15.35 -20.34 6.75
C ASN A 76 -14.72 -18.95 6.66
N ALA A 77 -13.79 -18.66 7.57
CA ALA A 77 -12.93 -17.50 7.43
C ALA A 77 -12.12 -17.65 6.13
N SER A 78 -12.32 -16.72 5.19
CA SER A 78 -11.65 -16.73 3.90
C SER A 78 -11.40 -15.31 3.43
N LEU A 79 -10.41 -15.15 2.55
CA LEU A 79 -10.10 -13.86 1.95
C LEU A 79 -11.28 -13.31 1.13
N GLU A 80 -12.03 -14.19 0.45
CA GLU A 80 -13.23 -13.79 -0.31
C GLU A 80 -14.33 -13.27 0.62
N ARG A 81 -14.58 -13.94 1.76
CA ARG A 81 -15.51 -13.45 2.78
C ARG A 81 -15.13 -12.05 3.26
N SER A 82 -13.85 -11.84 3.56
CA SER A 82 -13.33 -10.53 3.99
C SER A 82 -13.49 -9.45 2.91
N ARG A 83 -13.20 -9.77 1.64
CA ARG A 83 -13.39 -8.87 0.50
C ARG A 83 -14.86 -8.52 0.30
N ALA A 84 -15.76 -9.51 0.40
CA ALA A 84 -17.18 -9.30 0.24
C ALA A 84 -17.76 -8.39 1.33
N ARG A 85 -17.39 -8.63 2.60
CA ARG A 85 -17.75 -7.75 3.73
C ARG A 85 -17.28 -6.32 3.51
N TYR A 86 -16.04 -6.13 3.06
CA TYR A 86 -15.50 -4.80 2.78
C TYR A 86 -16.25 -4.08 1.65
N LEU A 87 -16.59 -4.79 0.58
CA LEU A 87 -17.29 -4.22 -0.57
C LEU A 87 -18.73 -3.85 -0.22
N LEU A 88 -19.46 -4.75 0.45
CA LEU A 88 -20.82 -4.48 0.96
C LEU A 88 -20.84 -3.28 1.92
N ALA A 89 -19.84 -3.18 2.80
CA ALA A 89 -19.74 -2.05 3.72
C ALA A 89 -19.51 -0.74 2.97
N SER A 90 -18.68 -0.78 1.93
CA SER A 90 -18.41 0.39 1.09
C SER A 90 -19.66 0.85 0.34
N ASP A 91 -20.45 -0.10 -0.18
CA ASP A 91 -21.71 0.17 -0.87
C ASP A 91 -22.78 0.70 0.10
N SER A 92 -22.74 0.28 1.37
CA SER A 92 -23.72 0.67 2.39
C SER A 92 -23.38 1.97 3.12
N LEU A 93 -22.17 2.50 2.95
CA LEU A 93 -21.62 3.53 3.84
C LEU A 93 -22.46 4.81 3.90
N GLN A 94 -23.03 5.23 2.76
CA GLN A 94 -23.80 6.48 2.66
C GLN A 94 -25.27 6.29 3.05
N GLU A 95 -25.90 5.21 2.60
CA GLU A 95 -27.34 5.02 2.77
C GLU A 95 -27.70 4.31 4.08
N LYS A 96 -26.81 3.43 4.57
CA LYS A 96 -27.04 2.51 5.69
C LYS A 96 -25.78 2.39 6.56
N PRO A 97 -25.35 3.47 7.23
CA PRO A 97 -24.11 3.50 8.01
C PRO A 97 -24.06 2.43 9.11
N GLU A 98 -25.20 2.14 9.76
CA GLU A 98 -25.28 1.06 10.76
C GLU A 98 -24.95 -0.32 10.17
N THR A 99 -25.39 -0.59 8.96
CA THR A 99 -25.06 -1.83 8.24
C THR A 99 -23.58 -1.88 7.90
N ALA A 100 -23.01 -0.75 7.45
CA ALA A 100 -21.58 -0.65 7.18
C ALA A 100 -20.75 -0.92 8.44
N ILE A 101 -21.13 -0.35 9.59
CA ILE A 101 -20.45 -0.60 10.89
C ILE A 101 -20.43 -2.10 11.21
N LYS A 102 -21.58 -2.78 11.13
CA LYS A 102 -21.68 -4.22 11.41
C LYS A 102 -20.80 -5.05 10.47
N LEU A 103 -20.79 -4.70 9.18
CA LEU A 103 -19.98 -5.39 8.18
C LEU A 103 -18.48 -5.21 8.42
N LEU A 104 -18.05 -4.03 8.88
CA LEU A 104 -16.66 -3.67 9.14
C LEU A 104 -16.14 -4.14 10.51
N GLU A 105 -17.01 -4.59 11.41
CA GLU A 105 -16.63 -5.00 12.77
C GLU A 105 -15.64 -6.18 12.76
N GLY A 106 -14.47 -5.99 13.36
CA GLY A 106 -13.38 -6.98 13.39
C GLY A 106 -12.70 -7.25 12.03
N LEU A 107 -13.17 -6.60 10.96
CA LEU A 107 -12.67 -6.86 9.61
C LEU A 107 -11.22 -6.39 9.42
N ASP A 108 -10.74 -5.44 10.23
CA ASP A 108 -9.34 -4.99 10.22
C ASP A 108 -8.36 -6.10 10.64
N GLN A 109 -8.82 -7.06 11.45
CA GLN A 109 -8.04 -8.24 11.83
C GLN A 109 -8.16 -9.35 10.79
N ASP A 110 -9.37 -9.56 10.25
CA ASP A 110 -9.66 -10.57 9.22
C ASP A 110 -9.11 -10.17 7.83
N TYR A 111 -8.82 -8.88 7.62
CA TYR A 111 -8.29 -8.35 6.37
C TYR A 111 -7.20 -7.28 6.59
N PRO A 112 -6.03 -7.67 7.12
CA PRO A 112 -4.99 -6.72 7.54
C PRO A 112 -4.48 -5.81 6.42
N LEU A 113 -4.48 -6.31 5.18
CA LEU A 113 -4.06 -5.56 4.00
C LEU A 113 -4.85 -4.25 3.83
N LEU A 114 -6.13 -4.23 4.24
CA LEU A 114 -6.99 -3.06 4.17
C LEU A 114 -7.34 -2.47 5.54
N ALA A 115 -6.66 -2.88 6.62
CA ALA A 115 -6.99 -2.46 7.99
C ALA A 115 -7.13 -0.93 8.13
N GLY A 116 -6.20 -0.15 7.58
CA GLY A 116 -6.27 1.32 7.61
C GLY A 116 -7.53 1.88 6.92
N ASN A 117 -7.88 1.33 5.75
CA ASN A 117 -9.09 1.72 5.02
C ASN A 117 -10.37 1.29 5.75
N ILE A 118 -10.35 0.13 6.39
CA ILE A 118 -11.47 -0.39 7.20
C ILE A 118 -11.72 0.54 8.39
N LEU A 119 -10.68 0.92 9.12
CA LEU A 119 -10.79 1.86 10.25
C LEU A 119 -11.28 3.23 9.81
N ALA A 120 -10.78 3.76 8.68
CA ALA A 120 -11.23 5.02 8.12
C ALA A 120 -12.73 4.99 7.74
N LYS A 121 -13.18 3.90 7.10
CA LYS A 121 -14.60 3.72 6.77
C LYS A 121 -15.48 3.56 8.00
N ARG A 122 -15.00 2.86 9.04
CA ARG A 122 -15.71 2.76 10.32
C ARG A 122 -15.89 4.14 10.95
N ALA A 123 -14.84 4.95 10.97
CA ALA A 123 -14.92 6.32 11.48
C ALA A 123 -15.96 7.14 10.69
N ALA A 124 -15.91 7.12 9.35
CA ALA A 124 -16.86 7.81 8.50
C ALA A 124 -18.32 7.33 8.68
N ALA A 125 -18.53 6.07 9.06
CA ALA A 125 -19.86 5.54 9.32
C ALA A 125 -20.46 6.02 10.66
N TYR A 126 -19.65 6.60 11.55
CA TYR A 126 -20.12 7.18 12.82
C TYR A 126 -20.39 8.68 12.73
N GLU A 127 -20.07 9.32 11.61
CA GLU A 127 -20.39 10.74 11.35
C GLU A 127 -21.84 10.90 10.88
#